data_AF-A0A4R5TM75-F1
#
_entry.id   AF-A0A4R5TM75-F1
#
_cell.length_a   1.000
_cell.length_b   1.000
_cell.length_c   1.000
_cell.angle_alpha   90.00
_cell.angle_beta   90.00
_cell.angle_gamma   90.00
#
_symmetry.space_group_name_H-M   'P 1'
#
loop_
_entity.id
_entity.type
_entity.pdbx_description
1 polymer ?
#
loop_
_entity_poly.entity_id
_entity_poly.type
_entity_poly.pdbx_seq_one_letter_code
_entity_poly.pdbx_strand_id
1 'polypeptide(L)' 'MKPLFVAVGIALALYTCLAAVRGEVIAKYGAGMRRVRRDESVGDFRAVIAIYAALALALVFWF' A
#
# COMPACT_ATOMS: atom_id res chain seq x y z
N MET A 1 -1.60 6.00 21.88
CA MET A 1 -2.42 5.70 20.68
C MET A 1 -1.84 6.35 19.43
N LYS A 2 -1.69 7.69 19.38
CA LYS A 2 -1.02 8.43 18.29
C LYS A 2 0.30 7.83 17.73
N PRO A 3 1.31 7.47 18.55
CA PRO A 3 2.58 6.97 18.01
C PRO A 3 2.45 5.62 17.28
N LEU A 4 1.47 4.80 17.65
CA LEU A 4 1.21 3.53 16.97
C LEU A 4 0.67 3.76 15.56
N PHE A 5 -0.30 4.67 15.40
CA PHE A 5 -0.86 5.00 14.08
C PHE A 5 0.19 5.61 13.15
N VAL A 6 1.02 6.52 13.67
CA VAL A 6 2.15 7.07 12.92
C VAL A 6 3.15 5.98 12.52
N ALA A 7 3.51 5.07 13.43
CA ALA A 7 4.41 3.96 13.12
C ALA A 7 3.82 3.03 12.04
N VAL A 8 2.53 2.71 12.12
CA VAL A 8 1.83 1.90 11.11
C VAL A 8 1.75 2.64 9.78
N GLY A 9 1.49 3.95 9.79
CA GLY A 9 1.47 4.79 8.61
C GLY A 9 2.84 4.86 7.92
N ILE A 10 3.92 5.03 8.69
CA ILE A 10 5.29 5.00 8.17
C ILE A 10 5.63 3.62 7.60
N ALA A 11 5.30 2.55 8.32
CA ALA A 11 5.53 1.18 7.84
C ALA A 11 4.78 0.90 6.54
N LEU A 12 3.53 1.35 6.44
CA LEU A 12 2.72 1.23 5.22
C LEU A 12 3.30 2.07 4.07
N ALA A 13 3.78 3.28 4.34
CA ALA A 13 4.43 4.13 3.35
C ALA A 13 5.69 3.47 2.80
N LEU A 14 6.53 2.90 3.67
CA LEU A 14 7.74 2.16 3.28
C LEU A 14 7.41 0.93 2.44
N TYR A 15 6.41 0.15 2.86
CA TYR A 15 5.94 -0.99 2.08
C TYR A 15 5.42 -0.58 0.71
N THR A 16 4.63 0.49 0.64
CA THR A 16 4.08 1.02 -0.62
C THR A 16 5.19 1.47 -1.56
N CYS A 17 6.21 2.16 -1.04
CA CYS A 17 7.38 2.58 -1.81
C CYS A 17 8.18 1.37 -2.32
N LEU A 18 8.41 0.37 -1.46
CA LEU A 18 9.10 -0.86 -1.84
C LEU A 18 8.33 -1.66 -2.91
N ALA A 19 7.00 -1.72 -2.80
CA ALA A 19 6.11 -2.32 -3.80
C ALA A 19 6.14 -1.55 -5.13
N ALA A 20 6.16 -0.21 -5.07
CA ALA A 20 6.26 0.66 -6.24
C ALA A 20 7.58 0.45 -7.00
N VAL A 21 8.71 0.32 -6.28
CA VAL A 21 10.04 0.06 -6.86
C VAL A 21 10.16 -1.34 -7.42
N ARG A 22 9.66 -2.37 -6.69
CA ARG A 22 9.68 -3.76 -7.16
C ARG A 22 8.72 -4.01 -8.33
N GLY A 23 7.73 -3.15 -8.52
CA GLY A 23 6.67 -3.37 -9.50
C GLY A 23 5.74 -4.52 -9.12
N GLU A 24 5.71 -4.94 -7.85
CA GLU A 24 4.86 -6.02 -7.35
C GLU A 24 4.23 -5.58 -6.03
N VAL A 25 2.92 -5.71 -5.92
CA VAL A 25 2.17 -5.41 -4.69
C VAL A 25 1.27 -6.58 -4.33
N ILE A 26 1.26 -6.96 -3.05
CA ILE A 26 0.31 -7.96 -2.56
C ILE A 26 -0.98 -7.22 -2.21
N ALA A 27 -2.04 -7.51 -2.95
CA ALA A 27 -3.36 -6.98 -2.72
C ALA A 27 -4.32 -8.10 -2.31
N LYS A 28 -5.29 -7.79 -1.47
CA LYS A 28 -6.39 -8.72 -1.20
C LYS A 28 -7.26 -8.82 -2.45
N TYR A 29 -7.51 -10.04 -2.91
CA TYR A 29 -8.39 -10.31 -4.04
C TYR A 29 -9.40 -11.39 -3.65
N GLY A 30 -10.65 -10.97 -3.41
CA GLY A 30 -11.69 -11.85 -2.87
C GLY A 30 -11.35 -12.40 -1.48
N ALA A 31 -11.40 -13.73 -1.35
CA ALA A 31 -11.05 -14.45 -0.12
C ALA A 31 -9.54 -14.67 0.06
N GLY A 32 -8.71 -14.33 -0.93
CA GLY A 32 -7.27 -14.61 -0.94
C GLY A 32 -6.37 -13.38 -1.03
N MET A 33 -5.06 -13.62 -0.99
CA MET A 33 -4.05 -12.65 -1.38
C MET A 33 -3.62 -12.92 -2.82
N ARG A 34 -3.61 -11.88 -3.66
CA ARG A 34 -3.05 -11.94 -5.00
C ARG A 34 -1.86 -11.00 -5.09
N ARG A 35 -0.78 -11.48 -5.68
CA ARG A 35 0.35 -10.63 -6.03
C ARG A 35 0.02 -9.97 -7.37
N VAL A 36 -0.20 -8.65 -7.35
CA VAL A 36 -0.45 -7.84 -8.54
C VAL A 36 0.89 -7.29 -8.99
N ARG A 37 1.34 -7.74 -10.16
CA ARG A 37 2.55 -7.22 -10.78
C ARG A 37 2.20 -6.13 -11.79
N ARG A 38 3.09 -5.14 -11.93
CA ARG A 38 2.89 -3.98 -12.80
C ARG A 38 2.81 -4.36 -14.27
N ASP A 39 3.49 -5.44 -14.66
CA ASP A 39 3.50 -6.04 -16.00
C ASP A 39 2.20 -6.77 -16.35
N GLU A 40 1.50 -7.37 -15.37
CA GLU A 40 0.21 -8.03 -15.61
C GLU A 40 -0.96 -7.03 -15.73
N SER A 41 -1.05 -6.07 -14.81
CA SER A 41 -2.13 -5.09 -14.79
C SER A 41 -1.65 -3.76 -14.21
N VAL A 42 -1.23 -2.87 -15.10
CA VAL A 42 -0.75 -1.51 -14.74
C VAL A 42 -1.83 -0.73 -14.00
N GLY A 43 -3.10 -0.91 -14.38
CA GLY A 43 -4.25 -0.23 -13.77
C GLY A 43 -4.44 -0.64 -12.31
N ASP A 44 -4.58 -1.94 -12.07
CA ASP A 44 -4.80 -2.47 -10.71
C ASP A 44 -3.60 -2.19 -9.81
N PHE A 45 -2.38 -2.31 -10.34
CA PHE A 45 -1.17 -1.99 -9.60
C PHE A 45 -1.18 -0.53 -9.11
N ARG A 46 -1.48 0.42 -10.00
CA ARG A 46 -1.53 1.85 -9.65
C ARG A 46 -2.66 2.15 -8.67
N ALA A 47 -3.81 1.51 -8.82
CA ALA A 47 -4.94 1.67 -7.90
C ALA A 47 -4.57 1.22 -6.48
N VAL A 48 -3.95 0.04 -6.32
CA VAL A 48 -3.54 -0.47 -5.01
C VAL A 48 -2.47 0.43 -4.38
N ILE A 49 -1.46 0.84 -5.15
CA ILE A 49 -0.44 1.79 -4.68
C ILE A 49 -1.07 3.10 -4.21
N ALA A 50 -2.01 3.67 -4.98
CA ALA A 50 -2.69 4.91 -4.62
C ALA A 50 -3.50 4.78 -3.33
N ILE A 51 -4.23 3.67 -3.15
CA ILE A 51 -4.98 3.40 -1.92
C ILE A 51 -4.05 3.27 -0.72
N TYR A 52 -2.95 2.53 -0.83
CA TYR A 52 -2.00 2.36 0.28
C TYR A 52 -1.27 3.66 0.61
N ALA A 53 -0.92 4.47 -0.39
CA ALA A 53 -0.35 5.79 -0.16
C ALA A 53 -1.33 6.72 0.57
N ALA A 54 -2.60 6.78 0.13
CA ALA A 54 -3.62 7.59 0.78
C ALA A 54 -3.88 7.14 2.24
N LEU A 55 -3.93 5.83 2.48
CA LEU A 55 -4.12 5.27 3.82
C LEU A 55 -2.91 5.58 4.73
N ALA A 56 -1.69 5.49 4.20
CA ALA A 56 -0.49 5.85 4.95
C ALA A 56 -0.52 7.33 5.38
N LEU A 57 -0.90 8.24 4.47
CA LEU A 57 -1.07 9.65 4.79
C LEU A 57 -2.15 9.87 5.86
N ALA A 58 -3.30 9.22 5.74
CA ALA A 58 -4.36 9.31 6.74
C ALA A 58 -3.88 8.85 8.13
N LEU A 59 -3.13 7.75 8.20
CA LEU A 59 -2.58 7.23 9.45
C LEU A 59 -1.54 8.17 10.10
N VAL A 60 -0.78 8.92 9.29
CA VAL A 60 0.26 9.82 9.80
C VAL A 60 -0.30 11.20 10.16
N PHE A 61 -1.22 11.74 9.37
CA PHE A 61 -1.66 13.14 9.48
C PHE A 61 -3.01 13.33 10.17
N TRP A 62 -3.90 12.34 10.10
CA TRP A 62 -5.29 12.51 10.57
C TRP A 62 -5.51 11.94 11.98
N PHE A 63 -4.85 10.83 12.34
CA PHE A 63 -4.98 10.17 13.64
C PHE A 63 -3.98 10.68 14.69
#